data_AF-A0A288Q9X6-F1
#
_entry.id   AF-A0A288Q9X6-F1
#
_cell.length_a   1.000
_cell.length_b   1.000
_cell.length_c   1.000
_cell.angle_alpha   90.00
_cell.angle_beta   90.00
_cell.angle_gamma   90.00
#
_symmetry.space_group_name_H-M   'P 1'
#
loop_
_entity.id
_entity.type
_entity.pdbx_description
1 polymer ?
#
loop_
_entity_poly.entity_id
_entity_poly.type
_entity_poly.pdbx_seq_one_letter_code
_entity_poly.pdbx_strand_id
1 'polypeptide(L)' 'MYENGLTDKQFADVLAKNVAIDGIPMDVKFIKRLKDEVRLLPAKGSKWTKQQVENYLFELRFIKAEDIKW' A
#
# COMPACT_ATOMS: atom_id res chain seq x y z
N MET A 1 -12.93 7.80 5.64
CA MET A 1 -13.39 7.00 4.49
C MET A 1 -12.58 7.40 3.27
N TYR A 2 -11.86 6.47 2.64
CA TYR A 2 -10.99 6.74 1.48
C TYR A 2 -11.76 6.68 0.16
N GLU A 3 -12.90 7.38 0.07
CA GLU A 3 -13.81 7.31 -1.09
C GLU A 3 -13.15 7.74 -2.40
N ASN A 4 -12.04 8.47 -2.34
CA ASN A 4 -11.27 8.94 -3.50
C ASN A 4 -9.90 8.25 -3.66
N GLY A 5 -9.67 7.10 -3.02
CA GLY A 5 -8.39 6.38 -3.04
C GLY A 5 -7.30 6.98 -2.14
N LEU A 6 -6.22 6.21 -1.94
CA LEU A 6 -5.07 6.54 -1.10
C LEU A 6 -3.96 7.17 -1.94
N THR A 7 -3.37 8.25 -1.44
CA THR A 7 -2.09 8.77 -1.93
C THR A 7 -0.95 7.81 -1.59
N ASP A 8 0.21 7.96 -2.24
CA ASP A 8 1.40 7.15 -1.93
C ASP A 8 1.82 7.27 -0.46
N LYS A 9 1.65 8.45 0.14
CA LYS A 9 1.91 8.65 1.56
C LYS A 9 0.95 7.84 2.43
N GLN A 10 -0.34 7.92 2.14
CA GLN A 10 -1.34 7.15 2.90
C GLN A 10 -1.14 5.65 2.75
N PHE A 11 -0.76 5.18 1.55
CA PHE A 11 -0.45 3.77 1.37
C PHE A 11 0.82 3.36 2.13
N ALA A 12 1.88 4.19 2.08
CA ALA A 12 3.09 3.97 2.88
C ALA A 12 2.78 3.87 4.38
N ASP A 13 1.95 4.77 4.91
CA ASP A 13 1.53 4.76 6.31
C ASP A 13 0.76 3.48 6.67
N VAL A 14 -0.16 3.04 5.81
CA VAL A 14 -0.89 1.76 5.99
C VAL A 14 0.08 0.58 5.96
N LEU A 15 1.02 0.57 5.01
CA LEU A 15 2.00 -0.50 4.89
C LEU A 15 2.90 -0.57 6.13
N ALA A 16 3.37 0.57 6.63
CA ALA A 16 4.17 0.66 7.85
C ALA A 16 3.42 0.12 9.07
N LYS A 17 2.12 0.44 9.25
CA LYS A 17 1.30 -0.05 10.37
C LYS A 17 1.09 -1.56 10.38
N ASN A 18 1.07 -2.17 9.19
CA ASN A 18 0.63 -3.56 9.02
C ASN A 18 1.78 -4.55 8.80
N VAL A 19 2.89 -4.10 8.20
CA VAL A 19 3.95 -5.02 7.73
C VAL A 19 5.32 -4.76 8.35
N ALA A 20 5.56 -3.55 8.90
CA ALA A 20 6.84 -3.08 9.48
C ALA A 20 7.97 -4.12 9.47
N ILE A 21 8.87 -4.01 8.49
CA ILE A 21 10.02 -4.92 8.34
C ILE A 21 11.26 -4.19 8.84
N ASP A 22 11.98 -4.82 9.77
CA ASP A 22 13.22 -4.25 10.30
C ASP A 22 14.20 -3.91 9.16
N GLY A 23 14.65 -2.66 9.14
CA GLY A 23 15.59 -2.15 8.14
C GLY A 23 15.01 -1.72 6.79
N ILE A 24 13.69 -1.87 6.56
CA ILE A 24 13.05 -1.37 5.33
C ILE A 24 12.08 -0.22 5.67
N PRO A 25 12.41 1.03 5.27
CA PRO A 25 11.49 2.14 5.46
C PRO A 25 10.32 2.02 4.48
N MET A 26 9.13 1.71 5.01
CA MET A 26 7.86 1.71 4.27
C MET A 26 7.39 3.16 4.04
N ASP A 27 8.15 3.91 3.24
CA ASP A 27 7.92 5.33 2.97
C ASP A 27 7.43 5.57 1.52
N VAL A 28 7.24 6.83 1.16
CA VAL A 28 6.82 7.20 -0.20
C VAL A 28 7.84 6.78 -1.27
N LYS A 29 9.14 6.74 -0.96
CA LYS A 29 10.16 6.29 -1.93
C LYS A 29 10.01 4.80 -2.18
N PHE A 30 9.73 4.02 -1.15
CA PHE A 30 9.41 2.60 -1.29
C PHE A 30 8.19 2.37 -2.18
N ILE A 31 7.10 3.14 -1.96
CA ILE A 31 5.91 3.05 -2.82
C ILE A 31 6.19 3.42 -4.27
N LYS A 32 7.01 4.45 -4.53
CA LYS A 32 7.43 4.80 -5.90
C LYS A 32 8.25 3.69 -6.55
N ARG A 33 9.22 3.14 -5.82
CA ARG A 33 10.03 2.00 -6.28
C ARG A 33 9.15 0.78 -6.60
N LEU A 34 8.15 0.49 -5.78
CA LEU A 34 7.16 -0.56 -6.04
C LEU A 34 6.41 -0.38 -7.37
N LYS A 35 5.98 0.85 -7.68
CA LYS A 35 5.32 1.16 -8.95
C LYS A 35 6.25 0.92 -10.14
N ASP A 36 7.53 1.31 -9.99
CA ASP A 36 8.52 1.22 -11.07
C ASP A 36 9.03 -0.21 -11.29
N GLU A 37 9.33 -0.95 -10.21
CA GLU A 37 9.94 -2.28 -10.26
C GLU A 37 8.91 -3.40 -10.44
N VAL A 38 7.76 -3.31 -9.77
CA VAL A 38 6.74 -4.39 -9.74
C VAL A 38 5.61 -4.11 -10.73
N ARG A 39 5.66 -2.98 -11.46
CA ARG A 39 4.61 -2.51 -12.39
C ARG A 39 3.21 -2.49 -11.77
N LEU A 40 3.14 -2.32 -10.45
CA LEU A 40 1.88 -2.13 -9.73
C LEU A 40 1.39 -0.71 -10.01
N LEU A 41 0.45 -0.58 -10.94
CA LEU A 41 -0.10 0.72 -11.33
C LEU A 41 -1.30 1.07 -10.44
N PRO A 42 -1.30 2.24 -9.77
CA PRO A 42 -2.50 2.74 -9.12
C PRO A 42 -3.62 2.95 -10.15
N ALA A 43 -4.87 3.05 -9.69
CA ALA A 43 -5.99 3.36 -10.58
C ALA A 43 -5.79 4.70 -11.32
N LYS A 44 -6.48 4.85 -12.45
CA LYS A 44 -6.45 6.06 -13.31
C LYS A 44 -6.54 7.32 -12.44
N GLY A 45 -5.48 8.14 -12.43
CA GLY A 45 -5.40 9.36 -11.60
C GLY A 45 -4.45 9.33 -10.39
N SER A 46 -3.52 8.35 -10.32
CA SER A 46 -2.36 8.33 -9.40
C SER A 46 -2.62 7.90 -7.95
N LYS A 47 -3.82 7.42 -7.60
CA LYS A 47 -4.17 6.97 -6.24
C LYS A 47 -4.43 5.47 -6.16
N TRP A 48 -4.08 4.86 -5.03
CA TRP A 48 -4.31 3.45 -4.73
C TRP A 48 -5.75 3.23 -4.32
N THR A 49 -6.43 2.29 -4.94
CA THR A 49 -7.76 1.87 -4.47
C THR A 49 -7.64 1.03 -3.20
N LYS A 50 -8.69 1.00 -2.39
CA LYS A 50 -8.74 0.15 -1.19
C LYS A 50 -8.45 -1.32 -1.54
N GLN A 51 -9.06 -1.82 -2.61
CA GLN A 51 -8.87 -3.19 -3.11
C GLN A 51 -7.42 -3.48 -3.49
N GLN A 52 -6.71 -2.54 -4.13
CA GLN A 52 -5.30 -2.74 -4.47
C GLN A 52 -4.42 -2.86 -3.23
N VAL A 53 -4.68 -2.03 -2.21
CA VAL A 53 -3.95 -2.08 -0.95
C VAL A 53 -4.24 -3.39 -0.21
N GLU A 54 -5.50 -3.82 -0.17
CA GLU A 54 -5.93 -5.09 0.43
C GLU A 54 -5.24 -6.28 -0.25
N ASN A 55 -5.30 -6.36 -1.58
CA ASN A 55 -4.66 -7.43 -2.34
C ASN A 55 -3.15 -7.46 -2.11
N TYR A 56 -2.50 -6.29 -2.12
CA TYR A 56 -1.07 -6.20 -1.91
C TYR A 56 -0.64 -6.68 -0.51
N LEU A 57 -1.36 -6.27 0.54
CA LEU A 57 -1.06 -6.70 1.91
C LEU A 57 -1.33 -8.20 2.12
N PHE A 58 -2.35 -8.73 1.44
CA PHE A 58 -2.63 -10.15 1.43
C PHE A 58 -1.52 -10.94 0.72
N GLU A 59 -1.07 -10.50 -0.46
CA GLU A 59 0.03 -11.14 -1.19
C GLU A 59 1.35 -11.06 -0.42
N LEU A 60 1.61 -9.94 0.26
CA LEU A 60 2.87 -9.70 0.96
C LEU A 60 2.98 -10.46 2.30
N ARG A 61 1.89 -10.57 3.06
CA ARG A 61 1.90 -11.08 4.45
C ARG A 61 0.66 -11.89 4.84
N PHE A 62 -0.23 -12.23 3.92
CA PHE A 62 -1.51 -12.91 4.19
C PHE A 62 -2.42 -12.14 5.17
N ILE A 63 -2.33 -10.81 5.18
CA ILE A 63 -3.18 -9.96 6.03
C ILE A 63 -4.56 -9.87 5.36
N LYS A 64 -5.61 -10.28 6.06
CA LYS A 64 -6.99 -10.19 5.56
C LYS A 64 -7.48 -8.76 5.60
N ALA A 65 -8.44 -8.42 4.74
CA ALA A 65 -8.97 -7.07 4.63
C ALA A 65 -9.57 -6.54 5.95
N GLU A 66 -10.21 -7.42 6.74
CA GLU A 66 -10.74 -7.08 8.06
C GLU A 66 -9.67 -6.75 9.11
N ASP A 67 -8.45 -7.25 8.94
CA ASP A 67 -7.35 -7.11 9.91
C ASP A 67 -6.44 -5.91 9.60
N ILE A 68 -6.67 -5.23 8.48
CA ILE A 68 -5.85 -4.08 8.06
C ILE A 68 -6.09 -2.88 8.98
N LYS A 69 -5.01 -2.41 9.58
CA LYS A 69 -4.95 -1.14 10.31
C LYS A 69 -4.90 0.03 9.32
N TRP A 70 -6.07 0.54 8.96
CA TRP A 70 -6.22 1.73 8.10
C TRP A 70 -5.67 3.00 8.78
#